data_AF-A0AAV0FSW7-F1
#
_entry.id   AF-A0AAV0FSW7-F1
#
_cell.length_a   1.000
_cell.length_b   1.000
_cell.length_c   1.000
_cell.angle_alpha   90.00
_cell.angle_beta   90.00
_cell.angle_gamma   90.00
#
_symmetry.space_group_name_H-M   'P 1'
#
loop_
_entity.id
_entity.type
_entity.pdbx_description
1 polymer ?
#
loop_
_entity_poly.entity_id
_entity_poly.type
_entity_poly.pdbx_seq_one_letter_code
_entity_poly.pdbx_strand_id
1 'polypeptide(L)'
;MQLSKSFAMKDLGPAKQILGIRITRDRALKKLHMSQEQYIEKVLRRFNMDKAKEVSSPLTTNFRLTDKDCPSSEKRIEEMDRVPYASAVGSLMYAM
;
A
#
# COMPACT_ATOMS: atom_id res chain seq x y z
N MET A 1 23.57 23.57 -7.13
CA MET A 1 23.65 22.33 -6.34
C MET A 1 24.98 21.65 -6.65
N GLN A 2 25.62 21.02 -5.67
CA GLN A 2 26.98 20.46 -5.85
C GLN A 2 26.97 19.17 -6.71
N LEU A 3 25.87 18.41 -6.69
CA LEU A 3 25.68 17.19 -7.50
C LEU A 3 25.66 17.44 -9.01
N SER A 4 25.09 18.56 -9.47
CA SER A 4 24.99 18.86 -10.91
C SER A 4 26.34 19.15 -11.57
N LYS A 5 27.40 19.29 -10.76
CA LYS A 5 28.79 19.39 -11.25
C LYS A 5 29.39 18.02 -11.59
N SER A 6 28.90 16.96 -10.95
CA SER A 6 29.41 15.59 -11.12
C SER A 6 28.47 14.70 -11.93
N PHE A 7 27.19 15.05 -12.03
CA PHE A 7 26.17 14.26 -12.70
C PHE A 7 25.33 15.12 -13.64
N ALA A 8 25.02 14.58 -14.82
CA ALA A 8 24.04 15.17 -15.71
C ALA A 8 22.65 15.11 -15.05
N MET A 9 22.12 16.26 -14.68
CA MET A 9 20.86 16.38 -13.95
C MET A 9 19.94 17.39 -14.63
N LYS A 10 18.64 17.10 -14.59
CA LYS A 10 17.58 18.00 -15.04
C LYS A 10 16.69 18.36 -13.86
N ASP A 11 16.47 19.66 -13.66
CA ASP A 11 15.47 20.13 -12.72
C ASP A 11 14.08 20.01 -13.38
N LEU A 12 13.19 19.26 -12.73
CA LEU A 12 11.80 19.08 -13.16
C LEU A 12 10.83 19.96 -12.36
N GLY A 13 11.36 20.87 -11.55
CA GLY A 13 10.60 21.71 -10.64
C GLY A 13 10.22 20.99 -9.35
N PRO A 14 9.24 21.53 -8.61
CA PRO A 14 8.82 20.96 -7.34
C PRO A 14 8.33 19.52 -7.47
N ALA A 15 8.80 18.65 -6.58
CA ALA A 15 8.35 17.26 -6.52
C ALA A 15 6.84 17.19 -6.27
N LYS A 16 6.13 16.54 -7.19
CA LYS A 16 4.68 16.24 -7.07
C LYS A 16 4.43 14.79 -6.65
N GLN A 17 5.40 13.90 -6.86
CA GLN A 17 5.31 12.49 -6.53
C GLN A 17 6.69 11.92 -6.23
N ILE A 18 6.79 11.06 -5.21
CA ILE A 18 7.99 10.27 -4.90
C ILE A 18 7.57 8.90 -4.40
N LEU A 19 8.07 7.81 -5.00
CA LEU A 19 7.78 6.44 -4.57
C LEU A 19 6.28 6.12 -4.38
N GLY A 20 5.41 6.68 -5.22
CA GLY A 20 3.96 6.49 -5.09
C GLY A 20 3.27 7.42 -4.08
N ILE A 21 4.03 8.26 -3.36
CA ILE A 21 3.52 9.31 -2.48
C ILE A 21 3.28 10.57 -3.31
N ARG A 22 2.03 11.03 -3.39
CA ARG A 22 1.67 12.34 -3.94
C ARG A 22 2.03 13.44 -2.94
N ILE A 23 2.73 14.46 -3.39
CA ILE A 23 3.13 15.61 -2.59
C ILE A 23 2.37 16.84 -3.07
N THR A 24 1.65 17.49 -2.14
CA THR A 24 1.00 18.78 -2.35
C THR A 24 1.59 19.77 -1.36
N ARG A 25 2.19 20.86 -1.86
CA ARG A 25 2.85 21.86 -1.01
C ARG A 25 2.19 23.20 -1.17
N ASP A 26 1.63 23.71 -0.08
CA ASP A 26 1.13 25.08 0.02
C ASP A 26 2.18 25.92 0.75
N ARG A 27 2.87 26.78 -0.01
CA ARG A 27 3.92 27.66 0.56
C ARG A 27 3.35 28.87 1.29
N ALA A 28 2.16 29.34 0.92
CA ALA A 28 1.53 30.50 1.57
C ALA A 28 1.11 30.12 2.99
N LEU A 29 0.47 28.97 3.13
CA LEU A 29 0.07 28.42 4.43
C LEU A 29 1.19 27.63 5.13
N LYS A 30 2.36 27.49 4.50
CA LYS A 30 3.49 26.67 4.97
C LYS A 30 3.09 25.22 5.31
N LYS A 31 2.17 24.64 4.54
CA LYS A 31 1.68 23.26 4.71
C LYS A 31 2.26 22.32 3.66
N LEU A 32 2.53 21.09 4.07
CA LEU A 32 2.91 19.98 3.21
C LEU A 32 1.91 18.84 3.45
N HIS A 33 1.22 18.44 2.39
CA HIS A 33 0.35 17.26 2.39
C HIS A 33 1.01 16.16 1.57
N MET A 34 0.96 14.95 2.10
CA MET A 34 1.46 13.74 1.46
C MET A 34 0.33 12.70 1.46
N SER A 35 0.07 12.09 0.31
CA SER A 35 -0.97 11.07 0.16
C SER A 35 -0.42 9.84 -0.57
N GLN A 36 -0.67 8.66 -0.03
CA GLN A 36 -0.36 7.36 -0.64
C GLN A 36 -1.58 6.66 -1.22
N GLU A 37 -2.71 7.35 -1.36
CA GLU A 37 -3.97 6.81 -1.89
C GLU A 37 -3.76 6.01 -3.20
N GLN A 38 -3.06 6.59 -4.18
CA GLN A 38 -2.77 5.89 -5.44
C GLN A 38 -1.94 4.60 -5.28
N TYR A 39 -1.04 4.57 -4.29
CA TYR A 39 -0.27 3.38 -4.00
C TYR A 39 -1.17 2.29 -3.43
N ILE A 40 -2.03 2.64 -2.46
CA ILE A 40 -2.99 1.73 -1.83
C ILE A 40 -3.95 1.17 -2.89
N GLU A 41 -4.52 2.01 -3.76
CA GLU A 41 -5.38 1.57 -4.87
C GLU A 41 -4.68 0.57 -5.78
N LYS A 42 -3.41 0.82 -6.11
CA LYS A 42 -2.59 -0.09 -6.94
C LYS A 42 -2.36 -1.43 -6.25
N VAL A 43 -2.10 -1.42 -4.94
CA VAL A 43 -1.95 -2.64 -4.13
C VAL A 43 -3.25 -3.43 -4.11
N LEU A 44 -4.39 -2.79 -3.83
CA LEU A 44 -5.70 -3.46 -3.81
C LEU A 44 -6.03 -4.11 -5.16
N ARG A 45 -5.86 -3.39 -6.27
CA ARG A 45 -6.06 -3.96 -7.62
C ARG A 45 -5.12 -5.13 -7.92
N ARG A 46 -3.86 -5.06 -7.50
CA ARG A 46 -2.88 -6.14 -7.69
C ARG A 46 -3.31 -7.45 -7.05
N PHE A 47 -3.99 -7.38 -5.90
CA PHE A 47 -4.45 -8.56 -5.15
C PHE A 47 -5.94 -8.85 -5.33
N ASN A 48 -6.60 -8.26 -6.34
CA ASN A 48 -8.04 -8.41 -6.63
C ASN A 48 -8.95 -8.03 -5.43
N MET A 49 -8.54 -7.01 -4.67
CA MET A 49 -9.23 -6.48 -3.49
C MET A 49 -9.83 -5.08 -3.72
N ASP A 50 -9.92 -4.62 -4.97
CA ASP A 50 -10.47 -3.30 -5.34
C ASP A 50 -11.96 -3.15 -5.01
N LYS A 51 -12.67 -4.27 -4.84
CA LYS A 51 -14.08 -4.33 -4.41
C LYS A 51 -14.24 -4.87 -2.98
N ALA A 52 -13.16 -4.92 -2.21
CA ALA A 52 -13.22 -5.36 -0.83
C ALA A 52 -14.14 -4.44 -0.02
N LYS A 53 -14.90 -5.03 0.92
CA LYS A 53 -15.78 -4.25 1.79
C LYS A 53 -14.96 -3.45 2.78
N GLU A 54 -15.16 -2.14 2.79
CA GLU A 54 -14.56 -1.26 3.79
C GLU A 54 -15.12 -1.57 5.18
N VAL A 55 -14.22 -1.70 6.15
CA VAL A 55 -14.55 -1.93 7.56
C VAL A 55 -13.66 -1.03 8.42
N SER A 56 -14.23 -0.46 9.48
CA SER A 56 -13.49 0.44 10.39
C SER A 56 -12.45 -0.30 11.23
N SER A 57 -12.70 -1.58 11.52
CA SER A 57 -11.73 -2.47 12.17
C SER A 57 -11.64 -3.77 11.37
N PRO A 58 -10.48 -4.08 10.76
CA PRO A 58 -10.31 -5.29 9.95
C PRO A 58 -10.33 -6.58 10.77
N LEU A 59 -10.08 -6.49 12.09
CA LEU A 59 -10.18 -7.61 13.02
C LEU A 59 -11.13 -7.25 14.17
N THR A 60 -12.13 -8.11 14.42
CA THR A 60 -13.00 -7.95 15.60
C THR A 60 -12.25 -8.38 16.85
N THR A 61 -12.45 -7.67 17.96
CA THR A 61 -11.71 -7.88 19.24
C THR A 61 -11.84 -9.29 19.83
N ASN A 62 -12.82 -10.08 19.42
CA ASN A 62 -13.08 -11.44 19.89
C ASN A 62 -12.76 -12.53 18.85
N PHE A 63 -11.96 -12.23 17.83
CA PHE A 63 -11.59 -13.21 16.80
C PHE A 63 -10.35 -14.01 17.24
N ARG A 64 -10.56 -15.27 17.64
CA ARG A 64 -9.48 -16.17 18.02
C ARG A 64 -9.34 -17.27 16.97
N LEU A 65 -8.26 -17.21 16.19
CA LEU A 65 -7.89 -18.27 15.27
C LEU A 65 -7.47 -19.53 16.04
N THR A 66 -7.90 -20.68 15.55
CA THR A 66 -7.59 -22.01 16.08
C THR A 66 -7.07 -22.91 14.97
N ASP A 67 -6.49 -24.05 15.32
CA ASP A 67 -6.02 -25.03 14.32
C ASP A 67 -7.14 -25.55 13.40
N LYS A 68 -8.40 -25.45 13.83
CA LYS A 68 -9.57 -25.82 13.02
C LYS A 68 -9.85 -24.84 11.88
N ASP A 69 -9.31 -23.64 11.95
CA ASP A 69 -9.47 -22.61 10.92
C ASP A 69 -8.47 -22.78 9.77
N CYS A 70 -7.44 -23.63 9.96
CA CYS A 70 -6.53 -24.02 8.89
C CYS A 70 -7.30 -24.72 7.76
N PRO A 71 -6.94 -24.46 6.49
CA PRO A 71 -7.55 -25.16 5.37
C PRO A 71 -7.26 -26.66 5.47
N SER A 72 -8.32 -27.45 5.61
CA SER A 72 -8.24 -28.91 5.79
C SER A 72 -8.63 -29.71 4.55
N SER A 73 -9.23 -29.07 3.55
CA SER A 73 -9.59 -29.69 2.27
C SER A 73 -8.66 -29.21 1.16
N GLU A 74 -8.34 -30.10 0.22
CA GLU A 74 -7.49 -29.80 -0.95
C GLU A 74 -7.99 -28.56 -1.71
N LYS A 75 -9.32 -28.44 -1.87
CA LYS A 75 -9.94 -27.27 -2.50
C LYS A 75 -9.64 -25.95 -1.76
N ARG A 76 -9.74 -25.92 -0.42
CA ARG A 76 -9.44 -24.70 0.35
C ARG A 76 -7.96 -24.36 0.34
N ILE A 77 -7.10 -25.38 0.36
CA ILE A 77 -5.64 -25.21 0.24
C ILE A 77 -5.32 -24.57 -1.11
N GLU A 78 -5.87 -25.11 -2.20
CA GLU A 78 -5.67 -24.56 -3.55
C GLU A 78 -6.23 -23.14 -3.71
N GLU A 79 -7.39 -22.85 -3.11
CA GLU A 79 -7.97 -21.49 -3.09
C GLU A 79 -7.07 -20.50 -2.34
N MET A 80 -6.53 -20.87 -1.18
CA MET A 80 -5.66 -20.01 -0.37
C MET A 80 -4.28 -19.83 -1.01
N ASP A 81 -3.75 -20.84 -1.71
CA ASP A 81 -2.46 -20.75 -2.43
C ASP A 81 -2.50 -19.72 -3.57
N ARG A 82 -3.67 -19.55 -4.19
CA ARG A 82 -3.90 -18.55 -5.25
C ARG A 82 -3.90 -17.11 -4.75
N VAL A 83 -4.05 -16.87 -3.44
CA VAL A 83 -4.11 -15.53 -2.85
C VAL A 83 -2.88 -15.29 -1.98
N PRO A 84 -1.89 -14.51 -2.44
CA PRO A 84 -0.65 -14.26 -1.69
C PRO A 84 -0.87 -13.25 -0.55
N TYR A 85 -1.62 -13.63 0.48
CA TYR A 85 -2.00 -12.78 1.61
C TYR A 85 -0.78 -12.13 2.29
N ALA A 86 0.30 -12.89 2.50
CA ALA A 86 1.52 -12.35 3.09
C ALA A 86 2.13 -11.21 2.24
N SER A 87 2.09 -11.35 0.90
CA SER A 87 2.55 -10.29 -0.01
C SER A 87 1.61 -9.09 -0.01
N ALA A 88 0.29 -9.30 0.10
CA ALA A 88 -0.69 -8.22 0.21
C ALA A 88 -0.48 -7.40 1.49
N VAL A 89 -0.37 -8.09 2.64
CA VAL A 89 -0.09 -7.46 3.93
C VAL A 89 1.25 -6.73 3.90
N GLY A 90 2.32 -7.36 3.42
CA GLY A 90 3.64 -6.72 3.33
C GLY A 90 3.66 -5.50 2.40
N SER A 91 2.86 -5.49 1.33
CA SER A 91 2.70 -4.32 0.46
C SER A 91 1.97 -3.18 1.18
N LEU A 92 0.90 -3.48 1.93
CA LEU A 92 0.17 -2.48 2.71
C LEU A 92 0.98 -1.92 3.88
N MET A 93 1.90 -2.71 4.46
CA MET A 93 2.81 -2.21 5.50
C MET A 93 3.72 -1.08 5.02
N TYR A 94 4.01 -0.99 3.73
CA TYR A 94 4.75 0.17 3.17
C TYR A 94 3.93 1.47 3.20
N ALA A 95 2.59 1.36 3.27
CA ALA A 95 1.69 2.50 3.31
C ALA A 95 1.37 3.00 4.72
N MET A 96 1.78 2.25 5.76
CA MET A 96 1.57 2.58 7.17
C MET A 96 2.70 3.44 7.76
#